data_AF-A0A8C6V016-F1
#
_entry.id   AF-A0A8C6V016-F1
#
_cell.length_a   1.000
_cell.length_b   1.000
_cell.length_c   1.000
_cell.angle_alpha   90.00
_cell.angle_beta   90.00
_cell.angle_gamma   90.00
#
_symmetry.space_group_name_H-M   'P 1'
#
loop_
_entity.id
_entity.type
_entity.pdbx_description
1 polymer ?
#
loop_
_entity_poly.entity_id
_entity_poly.type
_entity_poly.pdbx_seq_one_letter_code
_entity_poly.pdbx_strand_id
1 'polypeptide(L)'
;MSYSTEVMLITKALCAAGGAMRLSQLYRSQSTIAEQTFHFIVENCPRFALLPGPSQDGLKEDECTVVARTSLRLCQKYLSDNCAGCQDLHLCRYYVYGNCKFTPGRIECRYSHNIHSDHNSPLLRECTLCDLSQDQLFLLLLQNDQALLPEVCSHYNKGLQQHGICSFRETCTKVHLCLHFVQGLCFFGRKCIRQHSIDETGRCMLMERGLSDGLITKLPIIYQNSHRLKLAAAGDSPSSSHSDGICTGDICLHFLRNSCRFQETCELVHFHLPYRWQIFNDGSWLDLQQMEQIEEDYCDPSNCQSFDLEPVSFITMTRGSQPVRRLSTISSVKRPLHYTLTTKWLWYYKQEQGKWVQYGEPDDKNRTTSVTSKDLEEAYLSNKTEVVLVKGHREYTLTFTDMYQRNNKNNTKRKVLRRPRYVSPTEVRRLRSIH
;
A
#
# COMPACT_ATOMS: atom_id res chain seq x y z
N MET A 1 19.24 4.11 -1.37
CA MET A 1 19.05 3.35 -0.11
C MET A 1 18.62 4.20 1.10
N SER A 2 18.37 5.52 1.03
CA SER A 2 18.27 6.24 2.31
C SER A 2 17.04 6.07 3.14
N TYR A 3 15.85 6.42 2.65
CA TYR A 3 14.67 6.33 3.50
C TYR A 3 14.26 4.90 3.78
N SER A 4 15.01 3.91 3.29
CA SER A 4 14.90 2.56 3.84
C SER A 4 15.07 2.60 5.36
N THR A 5 15.97 3.43 5.89
CA THR A 5 16.19 3.56 7.34
C THR A 5 15.02 4.29 7.99
N GLU A 6 14.61 5.45 7.49
CA GLU A 6 13.54 6.27 8.04
C GLU A 6 12.17 5.58 7.94
N VAL A 7 11.83 4.99 6.78
CA VAL A 7 10.62 4.16 6.60
C VAL A 7 10.64 2.97 7.55
N MET A 8 11.79 2.32 7.73
CA MET A 8 11.94 1.24 8.70
C MET A 8 11.77 1.72 10.14
N LEU A 9 12.35 2.86 10.52
CA LEU A 9 12.21 3.46 11.85
C LEU A 9 10.75 3.83 12.15
N ILE A 10 10.08 4.50 11.21
CA ILE A 10 8.65 4.82 11.31
C ILE A 10 7.82 3.54 11.38
N THR A 11 8.13 2.52 10.57
CA THR A 11 7.43 1.22 10.61
C THR A 11 7.63 0.52 11.96
N LYS A 12 8.85 0.53 12.52
CA LYS A 12 9.16 -0.02 13.84
C LYS A 12 8.41 0.70 14.94
N ALA A 13 8.38 2.03 14.90
CA ALA A 13 7.65 2.86 15.87
C ALA A 13 6.15 2.59 15.84
N LEU A 14 5.56 2.52 14.63
CA LEU A 14 4.17 2.14 14.46
C LEU A 14 3.90 0.73 14.99
N CYS A 15 4.70 -0.26 14.63
CA CYS A 15 4.52 -1.64 15.10
C CYS A 15 4.69 -1.77 16.63
N ALA A 16 5.62 -1.02 17.23
CA ALA A 16 5.78 -0.94 18.68
C ALA A 16 4.55 -0.36 19.38
N ALA A 17 3.85 0.58 18.73
CA ALA A 17 2.61 1.18 19.20
C ALA A 17 1.34 0.40 18.82
N GLY A 18 1.47 -0.85 18.36
CA GLY A 18 0.32 -1.68 17.99
C GLY A 18 -0.14 -1.52 16.54
N GLY A 19 0.67 -0.90 15.68
CA GLY A 19 0.51 -0.84 14.22
C GLY A 19 -0.13 0.44 13.68
N ALA A 20 -0.54 1.37 14.56
CA ALA A 20 -1.07 2.67 14.23
C ALA A 20 -0.75 3.71 15.32
N MET A 21 -0.61 4.98 14.94
CA MET A 21 -0.35 6.06 15.88
C MET A 21 -0.88 7.38 15.32
N ARG A 22 -1.22 8.36 16.18
CA ARG A 22 -1.55 9.72 15.73
C ARG A 22 -0.32 10.39 15.11
N LEU A 23 -0.52 11.22 14.08
CA LEU A 23 0.58 11.84 13.33
C LEU A 23 1.51 12.66 14.24
N SER A 24 0.97 13.48 15.16
CA SER A 24 1.83 14.29 16.04
C SER A 24 2.59 13.45 17.07
N GLN A 25 1.99 12.34 17.52
CA GLN A 25 2.65 11.40 18.44
C GLN A 25 3.77 10.65 17.72
N LEU A 26 3.52 10.25 16.46
CA LEU A 26 4.51 9.56 15.64
C LEU A 26 5.70 10.47 15.34
N TYR A 27 5.44 11.72 14.96
CA TYR A 27 6.49 12.71 14.75
C TYR A 27 7.33 12.93 16.01
N ARG A 28 6.68 13.12 17.17
CA ARG A 28 7.37 13.26 18.47
C ARG A 28 8.24 12.06 18.81
N SER A 29 7.81 10.85 18.45
CA SER A 29 8.60 9.62 18.67
C SER A 29 9.79 9.48 17.71
N GLN A 30 9.77 10.19 16.58
CA GLN A 30 10.77 10.13 15.51
C GLN A 30 11.49 11.47 15.34
N SER A 31 11.81 12.14 16.44
CA SER A 31 12.43 13.49 16.46
C SER A 31 13.80 13.56 15.79
N THR A 32 14.43 12.42 15.50
CA THR A 32 15.67 12.31 14.72
C THR A 32 15.46 12.55 13.23
N ILE A 33 14.23 12.44 12.73
CA ILE A 33 13.86 12.66 11.33
C ILE A 33 13.42 14.13 11.19
N ALA A 34 14.01 14.86 10.24
CA ALA A 34 13.61 16.24 9.96
C ALA A 34 12.11 16.32 9.61
N GLU A 35 11.41 17.33 10.14
CA GLU A 35 9.95 17.48 10.03
C GLU A 35 9.41 17.29 8.61
N GLN A 36 10.01 18.01 7.67
CA GLN A 36 9.58 17.98 6.26
C GLN A 36 9.81 16.61 5.62
N THR A 37 10.89 15.92 6.00
CA THR A 37 11.19 14.57 5.52
C THR A 37 10.19 13.57 6.10
N PHE A 38 9.87 13.70 7.40
CA PHE A 38 8.89 12.86 8.06
C PHE A 38 7.51 12.97 7.40
N HIS A 39 7.00 14.19 7.23
CA HIS A 39 5.71 14.44 6.58
C HIS A 39 5.68 13.91 5.15
N PHE A 40 6.74 14.18 4.36
CA PHE A 40 6.85 13.67 3.00
C PHE A 40 6.79 12.14 2.92
N ILE A 41 7.57 11.45 3.78
CA ILE A 41 7.60 9.98 3.80
C ILE A 41 6.22 9.42 4.16
N VAL A 42 5.59 9.96 5.21
CA VAL A 42 4.31 9.47 5.72
C VAL A 42 3.20 9.66 4.68
N GLU A 43 3.20 10.78 3.94
CA GLU A 43 2.21 11.09 2.91
C GLU A 43 2.39 10.32 1.60
N ASN A 44 3.65 10.07 1.18
CA ASN A 44 3.95 9.56 -0.16
C ASN A 44 4.35 8.07 -0.19
N CYS A 45 4.67 7.46 0.96
CA CYS A 45 5.07 6.07 1.01
C CYS A 45 3.84 5.14 1.10
N PRO A 46 3.67 4.16 0.18
CA PRO A 46 2.55 3.21 0.23
C PRO A 46 2.56 2.31 1.47
N ARG A 47 3.67 2.32 2.23
CA ARG A 47 3.82 1.68 3.54
C ARG A 47 2.91 2.29 4.61
N PHE A 48 2.44 3.53 4.42
CA PHE A 48 1.67 4.25 5.43
C PHE A 48 0.29 4.66 4.89
N ALA A 49 -0.70 4.52 5.75
CA ALA A 49 -2.04 5.06 5.57
C ALA A 49 -2.15 6.34 6.37
N LEU A 50 -2.50 7.49 5.77
CA LEU A 50 -3.09 8.59 6.54
C LEU A 50 -4.60 8.44 6.52
N LEU A 51 -5.20 8.52 7.69
CA LEU A 51 -6.65 8.50 7.86
C LEU A 51 -7.07 9.66 8.76
N PRO A 52 -8.08 10.44 8.39
CA PRO A 52 -8.60 11.50 9.25
C PRO A 52 -9.06 10.90 10.59
N GLY A 53 -8.75 11.59 11.68
CA GLY A 53 -9.26 11.25 13.01
C GLY A 53 -10.78 11.45 13.09
N PRO A 54 -11.47 10.82 14.05
CA PRO A 54 -12.89 11.08 14.27
C PRO A 54 -13.10 12.54 14.68
N SER A 55 -13.85 13.30 13.87
CA SER A 55 -14.29 14.66 14.20
C SER A 55 -15.20 14.60 15.43
N GLN A 56 -14.71 15.09 16.58
CA GLN A 56 -15.60 15.41 17.70
C GLN A 56 -15.81 16.93 17.69
N ASP A 57 -17.08 17.31 17.50
CA ASP A 57 -17.69 18.63 17.71
C ASP A 57 -16.75 19.84 17.80
N GLY A 58 -16.54 20.52 16.66
CA GLY A 58 -16.36 21.97 16.58
C GLY A 58 -15.11 22.61 17.19
N LEU A 59 -14.23 21.85 17.84
CA LEU A 59 -12.96 22.35 18.39
C LEU A 59 -11.79 21.63 17.71
N LYS A 60 -11.05 22.42 16.92
CA LYS A 60 -9.88 22.05 16.13
C LYS A 60 -8.99 20.99 16.80
N GLU A 61 -8.83 19.86 16.13
CA GLU A 61 -7.56 19.42 15.54
C GLU A 61 -7.84 18.20 14.64
N ASP A 62 -7.76 18.41 13.31
CA ASP A 62 -7.84 17.38 12.26
C ASP A 62 -6.62 16.45 12.33
N GLU A 63 -6.44 15.74 13.44
CA GLU A 63 -5.24 14.94 13.64
C GLU A 63 -5.38 13.58 12.92
N CYS A 64 -4.63 13.42 11.83
CA CYS A 64 -4.56 12.18 11.08
C CYS A 64 -3.97 11.04 11.93
N THR A 65 -4.52 9.84 11.78
CA THR A 65 -3.91 8.60 12.27
C THR A 65 -3.12 7.95 11.15
N VAL A 66 -1.87 7.61 11.44
CA VAL A 66 -0.97 6.88 10.55
C VAL A 66 -1.08 5.38 10.86
N VAL A 67 -1.38 4.55 9.86
CA VAL A 67 -1.46 3.08 10.01
C VAL A 67 -0.44 2.40 9.10
N ALA A 68 0.32 1.45 9.65
CA ALA A 68 1.31 0.70 8.87
C ALA A 68 0.65 -0.34 7.95
N ARG A 69 1.06 -0.37 6.69
CA ARG A 69 0.55 -1.27 5.65
C ARG A 69 1.59 -2.29 5.25
N THR A 70 1.15 -3.40 4.68
CA THR A 70 2.02 -4.28 3.90
C THR A 70 1.23 -5.04 2.86
N SER A 71 1.88 -5.36 1.75
CA SER A 71 1.34 -6.21 0.70
C SER A 71 1.68 -7.70 0.90
N LEU A 72 2.58 -8.05 1.82
CA LEU A 72 2.93 -9.44 2.14
C LEU A 72 1.76 -10.17 2.80
N ARG A 73 1.49 -11.40 2.37
CA ARG A 73 0.46 -12.31 2.92
C ARG A 73 1.06 -13.69 3.14
N LEU A 74 0.36 -14.58 3.85
CA LEU A 74 0.80 -15.97 3.96
C LEU A 74 0.36 -16.79 2.74
N CYS A 75 1.28 -17.59 2.20
CA CYS A 75 0.98 -18.48 1.09
C CYS A 75 0.06 -19.61 1.53
N GLN A 76 -1.16 -19.66 0.98
CA GLN A 76 -2.13 -20.72 1.26
C GLN A 76 -1.79 -22.05 0.57
N LYS A 77 -0.87 -22.02 -0.41
CA LYS A 77 -0.51 -23.14 -1.28
C LYS A 77 0.92 -23.63 -1.07
N TYR A 78 1.55 -23.23 0.03
CA TYR A 78 2.95 -23.54 0.31
C TYR A 78 3.28 -25.03 0.19
N LEU A 79 2.41 -25.91 0.69
CA LEU A 79 2.60 -27.37 0.63
C LEU A 79 2.16 -28.00 -0.70
N SER A 80 1.78 -27.21 -1.70
CA SER A 80 1.40 -27.74 -3.02
C SER A 80 2.60 -27.75 -3.96
N ASP A 81 2.70 -28.78 -4.79
CA ASP A 81 3.82 -29.01 -5.73
C ASP A 81 3.98 -27.90 -6.79
N ASN A 82 3.05 -26.93 -6.86
CA ASN A 82 3.03 -25.83 -7.83
C ASN A 82 3.38 -24.45 -7.23
N CYS A 83 4.06 -24.39 -6.07
CA CYS A 83 4.41 -23.12 -5.41
C CYS A 83 5.73 -22.49 -5.91
N ALA A 84 6.00 -22.55 -7.21
CA ALA A 84 7.17 -21.91 -7.82
C ALA A 84 6.93 -20.41 -8.09
N GLY A 85 7.85 -19.55 -7.66
CA GLY A 85 7.80 -18.09 -7.94
C GLY A 85 6.72 -17.30 -7.19
N CYS A 86 6.20 -17.83 -6.07
CA CYS A 86 5.12 -17.17 -5.34
C CYS A 86 5.58 -15.85 -4.67
N GLN A 87 4.63 -14.92 -4.47
CA GLN A 87 4.89 -13.57 -3.92
C GLN A 87 4.32 -13.40 -2.50
N ASP A 88 4.14 -14.53 -1.81
CA ASP A 88 3.60 -14.61 -0.45
C ASP A 88 4.57 -15.39 0.44
N LEU A 89 4.53 -15.11 1.75
CA LEU A 89 5.44 -15.69 2.73
C LEU A 89 5.12 -17.16 2.98
N HIS A 90 6.17 -17.99 2.97
CA HIS A 90 6.14 -19.37 3.38
C HIS A 90 6.36 -19.45 4.88
N LEU A 91 5.26 -19.37 5.65
CA LEU A 91 5.28 -19.45 7.10
C LEU A 91 4.09 -20.25 7.63
N CYS A 92 4.31 -20.94 8.75
CA CYS A 92 3.25 -21.58 9.51
C CYS A 92 2.30 -20.53 10.11
N ARG A 93 1.00 -20.67 9.85
CA ARG A 93 -0.02 -19.80 10.44
C ARG A 93 0.03 -19.80 11.97
N TYR A 94 0.16 -20.98 12.59
CA TYR A 94 0.19 -21.09 14.05
C TYR A 94 1.51 -20.58 14.65
N TYR A 95 2.58 -20.52 13.86
CA TYR A 95 3.80 -19.83 14.27
C TYR A 95 3.60 -18.31 14.28
N VAL A 96 2.91 -17.75 13.28
CA VAL A 96 2.50 -16.33 13.28
C VAL A 96 1.59 -16.00 14.47
N TYR A 97 0.76 -16.95 14.90
CA TYR A 97 -0.05 -16.80 16.11
C TYR A 97 0.73 -16.90 17.43
N GLY A 98 1.97 -17.38 17.38
CA GLY A 98 2.85 -17.57 18.53
C GLY A 98 2.62 -18.85 19.34
N ASN A 99 1.74 -19.76 18.88
CA ASN A 99 1.31 -20.96 19.63
C ASN A 99 1.24 -22.22 18.74
N CYS A 100 2.24 -22.42 17.87
CA CYS A 100 2.34 -23.65 17.08
C CYS A 100 2.63 -24.86 17.99
N LYS A 101 1.75 -25.86 17.95
CA LYS A 101 1.87 -27.10 18.74
C LYS A 101 3.02 -28.00 18.31
N PHE A 102 3.58 -27.75 17.12
CA PHE A 102 4.73 -28.47 16.56
C PHE A 102 6.01 -27.72 16.92
N THR A 103 6.75 -28.24 17.90
CA THR A 103 7.97 -27.63 18.41
C THR A 103 9.22 -28.27 17.80
N PRO A 104 10.29 -27.49 17.60
CA PRO A 104 11.60 -28.06 17.26
C PRO A 104 12.01 -29.11 18.28
N GLY A 105 12.34 -30.33 17.82
CA GLY A 105 12.86 -31.41 18.68
C GLY A 105 11.86 -32.48 19.14
N ARG A 106 10.56 -32.42 18.77
CA ARG A 106 9.61 -33.53 19.01
C ARG A 106 8.88 -33.97 17.74
N ILE A 107 8.17 -33.05 17.11
CA ILE A 107 7.44 -33.28 15.84
C ILE A 107 7.63 -32.03 15.01
N GLU A 108 8.30 -32.17 13.87
CA GLU A 108 8.58 -31.05 12.98
C GLU A 108 7.30 -30.52 12.34
N CYS A 109 7.16 -29.19 12.30
CA CYS A 109 6.05 -28.56 11.59
C CYS A 109 6.28 -28.72 10.09
N ARG A 110 5.25 -29.18 9.35
CA ARG A 110 5.30 -29.22 7.88
C ARG A 110 5.43 -27.83 7.26
N TYR A 111 4.98 -26.79 7.97
CA TYR A 111 5.09 -25.41 7.54
C TYR A 111 6.35 -24.76 8.11
N SER A 112 7.02 -23.93 7.31
CA SER A 112 8.25 -23.25 7.72
C SER A 112 8.01 -22.34 8.93
N HIS A 113 8.92 -22.43 9.92
CA HIS A 113 9.04 -21.45 11.00
C HIS A 113 10.22 -20.49 10.76
N ASN A 114 10.85 -20.52 9.58
CA ASN A 114 11.98 -19.66 9.24
C ASN A 114 11.51 -18.41 8.48
N ILE A 115 11.46 -17.29 9.19
CA ILE A 115 11.13 -15.97 8.63
C ILE A 115 12.12 -15.58 7.52
N HIS A 116 13.40 -15.89 7.68
CA HIS A 116 14.47 -15.51 6.76
C HIS A 116 14.92 -16.68 5.86
N SER A 117 14.00 -17.58 5.50
CA SER A 117 14.27 -18.61 4.49
C SER A 117 14.69 -18.00 3.14
N ASP A 118 15.33 -18.79 2.28
CA ASP A 118 15.77 -18.37 0.95
C ASP A 118 14.63 -17.75 0.11
N HIS A 119 13.41 -18.27 0.28
CA HIS A 119 12.21 -17.75 -0.36
C HIS A 119 11.70 -16.42 0.25
N ASN A 120 11.66 -16.33 1.58
CA ASN A 120 11.06 -15.19 2.27
C ASN A 120 11.99 -13.96 2.27
N SER A 121 13.32 -14.17 2.35
CA SER A 121 14.31 -13.10 2.49
C SER A 121 14.29 -12.06 1.34
N PRO A 122 14.18 -12.46 0.05
CA PRO A 122 13.97 -11.50 -1.04
C PRO A 122 12.67 -10.68 -0.90
N LEU A 123 11.55 -11.32 -0.53
CA LEU A 123 10.25 -10.65 -0.37
C LEU A 123 10.26 -9.62 0.78
N LEU A 124 10.91 -9.97 1.89
CA LEU A 124 11.08 -9.08 3.04
C LEU A 124 11.97 -7.88 2.71
N ARG A 125 13.08 -8.09 1.99
CA ARG A 125 13.98 -7.01 1.54
C ARG A 125 13.29 -6.05 0.58
N GLU A 126 12.56 -6.57 -0.40
CA GLU A 126 11.81 -5.74 -1.36
C GLU A 126 10.76 -4.86 -0.67
N CYS A 127 10.21 -5.34 0.44
CA CYS A 127 9.26 -4.60 1.26
C CYS A 127 9.90 -3.76 2.37
N THR A 128 11.24 -3.71 2.51
CA THR A 128 11.95 -3.06 3.62
C THR A 128 11.47 -3.53 5.01
N LEU A 129 11.22 -4.84 5.16
CA LEU A 129 10.74 -5.47 6.40
C LEU A 129 11.73 -6.48 7.01
N CYS A 130 12.95 -6.60 6.45
CA CYS A 130 13.95 -7.57 6.91
C CYS A 130 14.43 -7.33 8.34
N ASP A 131 14.40 -6.09 8.83
CA ASP A 131 14.92 -5.72 10.15
C ASP A 131 13.83 -5.59 11.23
N LEU A 132 12.59 -5.98 10.93
CA LEU A 132 11.52 -6.03 11.94
C LEU A 132 11.72 -7.24 12.85
N SER A 133 11.40 -7.06 14.14
CA SER A 133 11.32 -8.21 15.04
C SER A 133 10.18 -9.14 14.64
N GLN A 134 10.25 -10.40 15.08
CA GLN A 134 9.20 -11.40 14.86
C GLN A 134 7.81 -10.85 15.23
N ASP A 135 7.66 -10.27 16.42
CA ASP A 135 6.39 -9.75 16.92
C ASP A 135 5.87 -8.56 16.09
N GLN A 136 6.77 -7.69 15.64
CA GLN A 136 6.43 -6.55 14.77
C GLN A 136 5.93 -7.03 13.41
N LEU A 137 6.64 -8.01 12.80
CA LEU A 137 6.24 -8.58 11.52
C LEU A 137 4.89 -9.28 11.62
N PHE A 138 4.67 -10.09 12.67
CA PHE A 138 3.41 -10.81 12.86
C PHE A 138 2.24 -9.86 13.08
N LEU A 139 2.41 -8.83 13.90
CA LEU A 139 1.40 -7.78 14.07
C LEU A 139 1.05 -7.12 12.73
N LEU A 140 2.07 -6.74 11.96
CA LEU A 140 1.90 -6.09 10.66
C LEU A 140 1.16 -7.00 9.67
N LEU A 141 1.47 -8.30 9.64
CA LEU A 141 0.77 -9.27 8.81
C LEU A 141 -0.71 -9.42 9.23
N LEU A 142 -0.98 -9.58 10.53
CA LEU A 142 -2.31 -9.78 11.08
C LEU A 142 -3.25 -8.59 10.80
N GLN A 143 -2.78 -7.34 10.95
CA GLN A 143 -3.63 -6.19 10.67
C GLN A 143 -3.90 -5.97 9.17
N ASN A 144 -3.03 -6.48 8.30
CA ASN A 144 -3.15 -6.33 6.84
C ASN A 144 -3.86 -7.51 6.16
N ASP A 145 -4.02 -8.66 6.84
CA ASP A 145 -4.64 -9.87 6.28
C ASP A 145 -5.82 -10.33 7.12
N GLN A 146 -7.03 -10.01 6.66
CA GLN A 146 -8.27 -10.42 7.32
C GLN A 146 -8.40 -11.95 7.41
N ALA A 147 -7.81 -12.70 6.46
CA ALA A 147 -7.85 -14.16 6.51
C ALA A 147 -7.04 -14.73 7.69
N LEU A 148 -6.13 -13.94 8.30
CA LEU A 148 -5.41 -14.32 9.51
C LEU A 148 -6.20 -14.03 10.79
N LEU A 149 -7.25 -13.22 10.75
CA LEU A 149 -8.00 -12.83 11.94
C LEU A 149 -9.18 -13.79 12.20
N PRO A 150 -9.45 -14.14 13.46
CA PRO A 150 -10.72 -14.75 13.82
C PRO A 150 -11.91 -13.87 13.42
N GLU A 151 -13.08 -14.46 13.18
CA GLU A 151 -14.25 -13.67 12.81
C GLU A 151 -14.89 -13.02 14.04
N VAL A 152 -15.30 -11.75 13.91
CA VAL A 152 -16.14 -11.07 14.91
C VAL A 152 -17.61 -11.48 14.71
N CYS A 153 -18.29 -11.83 15.80
CA CYS A 153 -19.69 -12.24 15.79
C CYS A 153 -20.61 -11.05 15.49
N SER A 154 -21.28 -11.08 14.33
CA SER A 154 -22.27 -10.06 13.96
C SER A 154 -23.53 -10.12 14.82
N HIS A 155 -23.95 -11.31 15.25
CA HIS A 155 -25.14 -11.52 16.10
C HIS A 155 -24.96 -10.97 17.52
N TYR A 156 -23.73 -10.99 18.05
CA TYR A 156 -23.40 -10.38 19.33
C TYR A 156 -23.69 -8.87 19.36
N ASN A 157 -23.54 -8.21 18.21
CA ASN A 157 -23.71 -6.76 18.09
C ASN A 157 -25.17 -6.32 17.85
N LYS A 158 -26.12 -7.24 17.86
CA LYS A 158 -27.55 -6.95 17.64
C LYS A 158 -28.36 -7.21 18.92
N GLY A 159 -29.37 -6.39 19.17
CA GLY A 159 -30.22 -6.50 20.37
C GLY A 159 -29.59 -5.87 21.63
N LEU A 160 -30.31 -5.93 22.76
CA LEU A 160 -29.92 -5.30 24.04
C LEU A 160 -29.38 -6.29 25.08
N GLN A 161 -29.53 -7.59 24.87
CA GLN A 161 -29.05 -8.61 25.81
C GLN A 161 -27.51 -8.64 25.85
N GLN A 162 -26.96 -9.20 26.94
CA GLN A 162 -25.51 -9.30 27.19
C GLN A 162 -24.75 -9.94 26.02
N HIS A 163 -25.29 -11.01 25.42
CA HIS A 163 -24.72 -11.67 24.23
C HIS A 163 -25.39 -11.25 22.91
N GLY A 164 -26.15 -10.16 22.93
CA GLY A 164 -26.97 -9.73 21.80
C GLY A 164 -28.01 -10.79 21.45
N ILE A 165 -28.17 -11.07 20.15
CA ILE A 165 -29.03 -12.15 19.65
C ILE A 165 -28.22 -13.41 19.31
N CYS A 166 -26.97 -13.53 19.78
CA CYS A 166 -26.16 -14.71 19.54
C CYS A 166 -26.71 -15.90 20.32
N SER A 167 -27.25 -16.89 19.62
CA SER A 167 -27.79 -18.12 20.22
C SER A 167 -26.73 -18.96 20.94
N PHE A 168 -25.46 -18.86 20.52
CA PHE A 168 -24.35 -19.65 21.05
C PHE A 168 -23.75 -19.08 22.35
N ARG A 169 -23.97 -17.79 22.66
CA ARG A 169 -23.51 -17.15 23.90
C ARG A 169 -22.03 -17.46 24.20
N GLU A 170 -21.73 -18.05 25.35
CA GLU A 170 -20.38 -18.41 25.80
C GLU A 170 -19.73 -19.52 24.96
N THR A 171 -20.52 -20.33 24.25
CA THR A 171 -20.02 -21.37 23.34
C THR A 171 -19.79 -20.87 21.91
N CYS A 172 -19.92 -19.56 21.68
CA CYS A 172 -19.72 -18.99 20.35
C CYS A 172 -18.28 -19.15 19.88
N THR A 173 -18.11 -19.63 18.65
CA THR A 173 -16.79 -19.79 18.04
C THR A 173 -16.22 -18.50 17.45
N LYS A 174 -17.04 -17.45 17.37
CA LYS A 174 -16.67 -16.12 16.86
C LYS A 174 -16.38 -15.18 18.02
N VAL A 175 -15.52 -14.19 17.79
CA VAL A 175 -15.11 -13.23 18.80
C VAL A 175 -16.27 -12.27 19.12
N HIS A 176 -16.62 -12.17 20.39
CA HIS A 176 -17.59 -11.20 20.88
C HIS A 176 -16.90 -9.86 21.13
N LEU A 177 -16.90 -8.99 20.11
CA LEU A 177 -16.32 -7.65 20.17
C LEU A 177 -17.29 -6.64 19.58
N CYS A 178 -17.32 -5.44 20.15
CA CYS A 178 -18.13 -4.33 19.67
C CYS A 178 -17.69 -3.91 18.25
N LEU A 179 -18.58 -4.04 17.27
CA LEU A 179 -18.29 -3.65 15.89
C LEU A 179 -18.08 -2.14 15.76
N HIS A 180 -18.84 -1.32 16.49
CA HIS A 180 -18.62 0.13 16.50
C HIS A 180 -17.25 0.50 17.10
N PHE A 181 -16.76 -0.26 18.08
CA PHE A 181 -15.41 -0.06 18.60
C PHE A 181 -14.34 -0.45 17.58
N VAL A 182 -14.50 -1.57 16.89
CA VAL A 182 -13.62 -1.98 15.78
C VAL A 182 -13.61 -0.93 14.68
N GLN A 183 -14.74 -0.28 14.42
CA GLN A 183 -14.85 0.81 13.45
C GLN A 183 -14.23 2.13 13.93
N GLY A 184 -13.92 2.26 15.23
CA GLY A 184 -13.49 3.53 15.84
C GLY A 184 -14.63 4.53 16.06
N LEU A 185 -15.88 4.07 16.02
CA LEU A 185 -17.12 4.88 16.08
C LEU A 185 -17.94 4.64 17.36
N CYS A 186 -17.39 3.93 18.35
CA CYS A 186 -18.13 3.68 19.59
C CYS A 186 -18.13 4.92 20.50
N PHE A 187 -19.28 5.60 20.56
CA PHE A 187 -19.49 6.76 21.42
C PHE A 187 -19.53 6.44 22.92
N PHE A 188 -19.86 5.20 23.29
CA PHE A 188 -20.05 4.82 24.69
C PHE A 188 -18.74 4.54 25.43
N GLY A 189 -17.63 4.37 24.71
CA GLY A 189 -16.32 4.10 25.32
C GLY A 189 -16.39 2.95 26.34
N ARG A 190 -15.91 3.20 27.57
CA ARG A 190 -15.93 2.20 28.65
C ARG A 190 -17.33 1.84 29.16
N LYS A 191 -18.35 2.64 28.85
CA LYS A 191 -19.75 2.40 29.21
C LYS A 191 -20.51 1.61 28.14
N CYS A 192 -19.83 1.13 27.09
CA CYS A 192 -20.47 0.35 26.05
C CYS A 192 -21.02 -0.96 26.61
N ILE A 193 -22.26 -1.31 26.22
CA ILE A 193 -22.87 -2.60 26.55
C ILE A 193 -22.18 -3.77 25.83
N ARG A 194 -21.34 -3.47 24.83
CA ARG A 194 -20.55 -4.43 24.07
C ARG A 194 -19.09 -4.37 24.51
N GLN A 195 -18.42 -5.51 24.44
CA GLN A 195 -17.03 -5.65 24.86
C GLN A 195 -16.08 -4.92 23.91
N HIS A 196 -15.11 -4.19 24.48
CA HIS A 196 -14.00 -3.54 23.76
C HIS A 196 -12.66 -4.28 23.98
N SER A 197 -12.68 -5.32 24.81
CA SER A 197 -11.59 -6.25 25.09
C SER A 197 -12.13 -7.67 25.01
N ILE A 198 -11.26 -8.63 24.75
CA ILE A 198 -11.65 -10.04 24.73
C ILE A 198 -11.81 -10.49 26.19
N ASP A 199 -12.95 -11.10 26.51
CA ASP A 199 -13.23 -11.66 27.83
C ASP A 199 -12.52 -13.00 28.05
N GLU A 200 -12.60 -13.53 29.28
CA GLU A 200 -11.91 -14.77 29.65
C GLU A 200 -12.39 -15.97 28.83
N THR A 201 -13.69 -16.07 28.56
CA THR A 201 -14.26 -17.13 27.73
C THR A 201 -13.73 -17.07 26.30
N GLY A 202 -13.72 -15.88 25.69
CA GLY A 202 -13.13 -15.65 24.38
C GLY A 202 -11.63 -15.94 24.36
N ARG A 203 -10.91 -15.62 25.45
CA ARG A 203 -9.47 -15.87 25.60
C ARG A 203 -9.16 -17.36 25.59
N CYS A 204 -9.86 -18.16 26.42
CA CYS A 204 -9.72 -19.62 26.44
C CYS A 204 -9.99 -20.22 25.05
N MET A 205 -11.09 -19.82 24.42
CA MET A 205 -11.46 -20.29 23.08
C MET A 205 -10.39 -19.96 22.02
N LEU A 206 -9.78 -18.78 22.06
CA LEU A 206 -8.74 -18.38 21.12
C LEU A 206 -7.40 -19.10 21.38
N MET A 207 -7.08 -19.36 22.64
CA MET A 207 -5.91 -20.16 23.02
C MET A 207 -6.03 -21.60 22.51
N GLU A 208 -7.20 -22.22 22.65
CA GLU A 208 -7.47 -23.56 22.10
C GLU A 208 -7.27 -23.61 20.58
N ARG A 209 -7.61 -22.51 19.89
CA ARG A 209 -7.39 -22.29 18.46
C ARG A 209 -5.94 -21.95 18.10
N GLY A 210 -5.03 -21.93 19.08
CA GLY A 210 -3.59 -21.77 18.86
C GLY A 210 -3.14 -20.31 18.77
N LEU A 211 -3.87 -19.35 19.33
CA LEU A 211 -3.40 -17.98 19.52
C LEU A 211 -2.67 -17.85 20.86
N SER A 212 -1.55 -17.13 20.87
CA SER A 212 -0.82 -16.79 22.09
C SER A 212 -1.55 -15.73 22.92
N ASP A 213 -1.37 -15.76 24.24
CA ASP A 213 -1.99 -14.81 25.16
C ASP A 213 -1.65 -13.36 24.79
N GLY A 214 -0.36 -13.09 24.56
CA GLY A 214 0.13 -11.77 24.17
C GLY A 214 -0.45 -11.27 22.84
N LEU A 215 -0.81 -12.18 21.92
CA LEU A 215 -1.52 -11.80 20.70
C LEU A 215 -2.99 -11.49 20.98
N ILE A 216 -3.66 -12.29 21.81
CA ILE A 216 -5.09 -12.09 22.15
C ILE A 216 -5.30 -10.70 22.75
N THR A 217 -4.41 -10.24 23.64
CA THR A 217 -4.47 -8.88 24.20
C THR A 217 -4.39 -7.77 23.13
N LYS A 218 -3.68 -8.02 22.03
CA LYS A 218 -3.47 -7.04 20.94
C LYS A 218 -4.58 -7.07 19.87
N LEU A 219 -5.40 -8.13 19.82
CA LEU A 219 -6.44 -8.31 18.81
C LEU A 219 -7.40 -7.12 18.67
N PRO A 220 -7.90 -6.47 19.75
CA PRO A 220 -8.81 -5.33 19.61
C PRO A 220 -8.23 -4.19 18.75
N ILE A 221 -6.94 -3.85 18.95
CA ILE A 221 -6.22 -2.83 18.18
C ILE A 221 -5.96 -3.31 16.75
N ILE A 222 -5.59 -4.58 16.58
CA ILE A 222 -5.38 -5.19 15.26
C ILE A 222 -6.66 -5.13 14.41
N TYR A 223 -7.83 -5.42 14.99
CA TYR A 223 -9.12 -5.28 14.30
C TYR A 223 -9.41 -3.84 13.89
N GLN A 224 -9.14 -2.87 14.77
CA GLN A 224 -9.31 -1.45 14.43
C GLN A 224 -8.42 -1.03 13.26
N ASN A 225 -7.15 -1.43 13.28
CA ASN A 225 -6.21 -1.13 12.20
C ASN A 225 -6.64 -1.83 10.90
N SER A 226 -7.06 -3.09 10.97
CA SER A 226 -7.57 -3.82 9.81
C SER A 226 -8.79 -3.14 9.19
N HIS A 227 -9.74 -2.67 10.01
CA HIS A 227 -10.91 -1.93 9.55
C HIS A 227 -10.52 -0.60 8.88
N ARG A 228 -9.63 0.17 9.52
CA ARG A 228 -9.07 1.41 8.97
C ARG A 228 -8.43 1.21 7.61
N LEU A 229 -7.61 0.17 7.46
CA LEU A 229 -6.97 -0.17 6.20
C LEU A 229 -7.99 -0.57 5.12
N LYS A 230 -9.07 -1.25 5.50
CA LYS A 230 -10.17 -1.58 4.60
C LYS A 230 -10.91 -0.34 4.11
N LEU A 231 -11.22 0.62 4.98
CA LEU A 231 -11.84 1.90 4.57
C LEU A 231 -10.95 2.66 3.61
N ALA A 232 -9.66 2.74 3.93
CA ALA A 232 -8.69 3.41 3.08
C ALA A 232 -8.52 2.73 1.71
N ALA A 233 -8.78 1.42 1.64
CA ALA A 233 -8.81 0.64 0.40
C ALA A 233 -10.18 0.65 -0.29
N ALA A 234 -11.24 1.15 0.34
CA ALA A 234 -12.59 1.22 -0.24
C ALA A 234 -12.94 2.61 -0.79
N GLY A 235 -12.13 3.63 -0.53
CA GLY A 235 -12.34 4.99 -1.06
C GLY A 235 -13.41 5.80 -0.31
N ASP A 236 -14.02 5.24 0.74
CA ASP A 236 -15.02 5.88 1.60
C ASP A 236 -14.36 6.86 2.61
N SER A 237 -13.58 7.82 2.11
CA SER A 237 -13.33 9.05 2.87
C SER A 237 -14.41 10.08 2.47
N PRO A 238 -15.13 10.69 3.43
CA PRO A 238 -16.01 11.80 3.13
C PRO A 238 -15.14 12.98 2.67
N SER A 239 -15.16 13.20 1.36
CA SER A 239 -14.88 14.44 0.63
C SER A 239 -14.24 15.58 1.43
N SER A 240 -12.95 15.82 1.21
CA SER A 240 -12.50 17.20 1.06
C SER A 240 -12.85 17.63 -0.36
N SER A 241 -13.61 18.71 -0.45
CA SER A 241 -13.86 19.45 -1.69
C SER A 241 -12.52 19.83 -2.32
N HIS A 242 -12.17 19.19 -3.43
CA HIS A 242 -11.12 19.68 -4.32
C HIS A 242 -11.71 19.89 -5.71
N SER A 243 -11.82 21.18 -6.03
CA SER A 243 -11.81 21.75 -7.36
C SER A 243 -10.91 20.97 -8.32
N ASP A 244 -11.40 20.81 -9.55
CA ASP A 244 -10.72 20.26 -10.72
C ASP A 244 -9.18 20.21 -10.64
N GLY A 245 -8.67 19.02 -10.30
CA GLY A 245 -7.54 18.37 -10.98
C GLY A 245 -6.31 19.18 -11.38
N ILE A 246 -5.87 20.17 -10.59
CA ILE A 246 -4.53 20.77 -10.72
C ILE A 246 -3.72 20.33 -9.50
N CYS A 247 -2.78 19.41 -9.72
CA CYS A 247 -1.76 19.09 -8.74
C CYS A 247 -0.73 20.23 -8.77
N THR A 248 -0.49 20.88 -7.64
CA THR A 248 0.52 21.94 -7.47
C THR A 248 1.92 21.36 -7.72
N GLY A 249 2.30 21.25 -8.98
CA GLY A 249 3.51 20.54 -9.42
C GLY A 249 3.45 19.97 -10.84
N ASP A 250 2.31 19.98 -11.52
CA ASP A 250 2.25 19.50 -12.91
C ASP A 250 2.98 20.43 -13.89
N ILE A 251 3.57 19.84 -14.93
CA ILE A 251 4.24 20.58 -16.00
C ILE A 251 3.19 21.19 -16.92
N CYS A 252 3.30 22.50 -17.17
CA CYS A 252 2.40 23.24 -18.02
C CYS A 252 2.46 22.73 -19.47
N LEU A 253 1.43 22.00 -19.88
CA LEU A 253 1.33 21.47 -21.24
C LEU A 253 1.32 22.57 -22.31
N HIS A 254 0.73 23.74 -22.01
CA HIS A 254 0.71 24.88 -22.91
C HIS A 254 2.08 25.53 -23.08
N PHE A 255 2.87 25.61 -22.01
CA PHE A 255 4.25 26.10 -22.09
C PHE A 255 5.10 25.16 -22.94
N LEU A 256 4.93 23.85 -22.72
CA LEU A 256 5.64 22.82 -23.48
C LEU A 256 5.34 22.86 -24.99
N ARG A 257 4.23 23.49 -25.39
CA ARG A 257 3.79 23.72 -26.78
C ARG A 257 3.96 25.18 -27.24
N ASN A 258 4.71 26.01 -26.50
CA ASN A 258 4.92 27.43 -26.79
C ASN A 258 3.62 28.26 -26.88
N SER A 259 2.56 27.85 -26.19
CA SER A 259 1.23 28.46 -26.28
C SER A 259 0.69 28.94 -24.90
N CYS A 260 1.53 28.99 -23.86
CA CYS A 260 1.11 29.46 -22.54
C CYS A 260 0.92 30.98 -22.54
N ARG A 261 -0.29 31.44 -22.20
CA ARG A 261 -0.62 32.88 -22.12
C ARG A 261 -0.29 33.51 -20.77
N PHE A 262 -0.10 32.67 -19.74
CA PHE A 262 0.11 33.12 -18.36
C PHE A 262 1.58 33.41 -18.04
N GLN A 263 2.53 32.92 -18.86
CA GLN A 263 3.97 33.21 -18.68
C GLN A 263 4.40 33.03 -17.21
N GLU A 264 4.94 34.06 -16.56
CA GLU A 264 5.42 34.02 -15.18
C GLU A 264 4.30 33.90 -14.12
N THR A 265 3.04 34.14 -14.48
CA THR A 265 1.88 33.99 -13.59
C THR A 265 1.23 32.60 -13.69
N CYS A 266 1.82 31.66 -14.44
CA CYS A 266 1.30 30.31 -14.55
C CYS A 266 1.53 29.53 -13.25
N GLU A 267 0.46 28.98 -12.67
CA GLU A 267 0.52 28.13 -11.47
C GLU A 267 1.16 26.76 -11.72
N LEU A 268 1.35 26.39 -12.99
CA LEU A 268 1.97 25.14 -13.42
C LEU A 268 3.45 25.34 -13.75
N VAL A 269 4.24 24.26 -13.63
CA VAL A 269 5.68 24.33 -13.83
C VAL A 269 6.02 24.50 -15.32
N HIS A 270 6.72 25.59 -15.65
CA HIS A 270 7.30 25.79 -16.98
C HIS A 270 8.61 25.01 -17.09
N PHE A 271 8.59 23.93 -17.87
CA PHE A 271 9.77 23.10 -18.11
C PHE A 271 9.80 22.62 -19.57
N HIS A 272 11.00 22.32 -20.11
CA HIS A 272 11.17 22.03 -21.53
C HIS A 272 10.96 20.55 -21.91
N LEU A 273 10.77 19.65 -20.94
CA LEU A 273 10.43 18.23 -21.13
C LEU A 273 9.07 17.90 -20.48
N PRO A 274 8.39 16.81 -20.91
CA PRO A 274 7.12 16.37 -20.30
C PRO A 274 7.29 15.70 -18.93
N TYR A 275 8.52 15.59 -18.46
CA TYR A 275 8.93 15.11 -17.14
C TYR A 275 10.02 16.02 -16.58
N ARG A 276 10.12 16.10 -15.25
CA ARG A 276 11.18 16.82 -14.55
C ARG A 276 11.52 16.07 -13.27
N TRP A 277 12.78 15.72 -13.09
CA TRP A 277 13.27 15.05 -11.90
C TRP A 277 13.95 16.04 -10.97
N GLN A 278 13.52 16.05 -9.71
CA GLN A 278 14.03 16.98 -8.72
C GLN A 278 14.42 16.25 -7.45
N ILE A 279 15.49 16.70 -6.82
CA ILE A 279 15.98 16.26 -5.52
C ILE A 279 15.75 17.38 -4.51
N PHE A 280 15.27 17.02 -3.33
CA PHE A 280 15.04 18.00 -2.28
C PHE A 280 16.31 18.19 -1.45
N ASN A 281 16.80 19.43 -1.43
CA ASN A 281 18.01 19.82 -0.72
C ASN A 281 17.78 21.16 0.00
N ASP A 282 18.11 21.20 1.30
CA ASP A 282 18.07 22.41 2.14
C ASP A 282 16.80 23.27 1.98
N GLY A 283 15.62 22.64 2.02
CA GLY A 283 14.34 23.35 1.96
C GLY A 283 13.84 23.68 0.55
N SER A 284 14.56 23.26 -0.50
CA SER A 284 14.21 23.55 -1.90
C SER A 284 14.30 22.33 -2.81
N TRP A 285 13.53 22.34 -3.91
CA TRP A 285 13.61 21.31 -4.95
C TRP A 285 14.56 21.75 -6.06
N LEU A 286 15.67 21.03 -6.20
CA LEU A 286 16.71 21.26 -7.21
C LEU A 286 16.59 20.23 -8.33
N ASP A 287 16.90 20.62 -9.56
CA ASP A 287 16.86 19.69 -10.69
C ASP A 287 17.99 18.69 -10.64
N LEU A 288 17.65 17.41 -10.85
CA LEU A 288 18.65 16.36 -10.99
C LEU A 288 19.34 16.46 -12.35
N GLN A 289 20.67 16.31 -12.33
CA GLN A 289 21.46 16.15 -13.54
C GLN A 289 21.10 14.83 -14.23
N GLN A 290 21.26 14.77 -15.56
CA GLN A 290 20.99 13.57 -16.38
C GLN A 290 19.56 13.03 -16.24
N MET A 291 18.57 13.91 -16.05
CA MET A 291 17.18 13.52 -15.85
C MET A 291 16.57 12.70 -17.01
N GLU A 292 17.11 12.85 -18.22
CA GLU A 292 16.71 12.06 -19.38
C GLU A 292 17.05 10.58 -19.21
N GLN A 293 18.22 10.26 -18.66
CA GLN A 293 18.65 8.90 -18.36
C GLN A 293 17.81 8.33 -17.20
N ILE A 294 17.61 9.13 -16.15
CA ILE A 294 16.76 8.74 -15.01
C ILE A 294 15.34 8.44 -15.47
N GLU A 295 14.78 9.26 -16.36
CA GLU A 295 13.44 9.02 -16.92
C GLU A 295 13.42 7.75 -17.78
N GLU A 296 14.42 7.54 -18.64
CA GLU A 296 14.51 6.34 -19.47
C GLU A 296 14.56 5.07 -18.61
N ASP A 297 15.40 5.08 -17.57
CA ASP A 297 15.51 4.00 -16.60
C ASP A 297 14.20 3.80 -15.82
N TYR A 298 13.53 4.88 -15.43
CA TYR A 298 12.25 4.83 -14.70
C TYR A 298 11.13 4.23 -15.56
N CYS A 299 11.11 4.56 -16.85
CA CYS A 299 10.12 4.06 -17.80
C CYS A 299 10.17 2.54 -17.98
N ASP A 300 11.34 1.90 -17.81
CA ASP A 300 11.45 0.45 -17.85
C ASP A 300 10.92 -0.18 -16.54
N PRO A 301 9.89 -1.04 -16.60
CA PRO A 301 9.34 -1.69 -15.42
C PRO A 301 10.31 -2.67 -14.73
N SER A 302 11.36 -3.11 -15.42
CA SER A 302 12.39 -4.03 -14.90
C SER A 302 13.35 -3.33 -13.95
N ASN A 303 13.48 -2.01 -14.07
CA ASN A 303 14.38 -1.21 -13.25
C ASN A 303 13.71 -0.79 -11.94
N CYS A 304 14.41 -1.01 -10.84
CA CYS A 304 14.04 -0.51 -9.52
C CYS A 304 14.83 0.73 -9.09
N GLN A 305 15.89 1.08 -9.83
CA GLN A 305 16.74 2.24 -9.60
C GLN A 305 17.38 2.72 -10.92
N SER A 306 17.90 3.95 -10.96
CA SER A 306 18.69 4.45 -12.10
C SER A 306 20.11 3.86 -12.13
N PHE A 307 20.77 3.91 -13.29
CA PHE A 307 22.13 3.39 -13.51
C PHE A 307 23.25 4.42 -13.29
N ASP A 308 23.08 5.34 -12.35
CA ASP A 308 24.07 6.36 -12.00
C ASP A 308 24.99 5.93 -10.86
N LEU A 309 26.13 6.62 -10.69
CA LEU A 309 27.02 6.49 -9.52
C LEU A 309 26.26 6.76 -8.20
N GLU A 310 25.27 7.64 -8.25
CA GLU A 310 24.33 7.89 -7.16
C GLU A 310 22.90 7.61 -7.64
N PRO A 311 22.45 6.34 -7.55
CA PRO A 311 21.22 5.91 -8.19
C PRO A 311 19.97 6.43 -7.47
N VAL A 312 18.98 6.85 -8.26
CA VAL A 312 17.63 7.15 -7.77
C VAL A 312 16.88 5.84 -7.56
N SER A 313 16.42 5.56 -6.34
CA SER A 313 15.52 4.43 -6.07
C SER A 313 14.10 4.77 -6.49
N PHE A 314 13.54 4.02 -7.44
CA PHE A 314 12.18 4.22 -7.96
C PHE A 314 11.09 3.63 -7.08
N ILE A 315 11.46 2.82 -6.09
CA ILE A 315 10.53 2.24 -5.11
C ILE A 315 10.32 3.20 -3.95
N THR A 316 11.42 3.77 -3.43
CA THR A 316 11.38 4.68 -2.28
C THR A 316 11.31 6.16 -2.68
N MET A 317 11.51 6.48 -3.97
CA MET A 317 11.60 7.84 -4.50
C MET A 317 12.73 8.65 -3.83
N THR A 318 13.97 8.12 -3.85
CA THR A 318 15.12 8.73 -3.15
C THR A 318 16.47 8.67 -3.87
N ARG A 319 17.20 9.78 -3.76
CA ARG A 319 18.63 10.11 -4.01
C ARG A 319 19.58 9.98 -2.84
N GLY A 320 20.37 8.92 -2.65
CA GLY A 320 21.17 8.88 -1.39
C GLY A 320 20.20 8.97 -0.22
N SER A 321 20.32 9.99 0.68
CA SER A 321 19.46 10.53 1.80
C SER A 321 18.39 11.56 1.47
N GLN A 322 18.27 11.94 0.21
CA GLN A 322 17.43 13.03 -0.21
C GLN A 322 16.16 12.53 -0.92
N PRO A 323 15.00 13.17 -0.69
CA PRO A 323 13.77 12.84 -1.40
C PRO A 323 13.91 13.24 -2.86
N VAL A 324 13.33 12.43 -3.74
CA VAL A 324 13.26 12.72 -5.17
C VAL A 324 11.81 12.74 -5.58
N ARG A 325 11.44 13.69 -6.45
CA ARG A 325 10.12 13.72 -7.08
C ARG A 325 10.25 13.79 -8.58
N ARG A 326 9.24 13.24 -9.25
CA ARG A 326 9.04 13.35 -10.68
C ARG A 326 7.79 14.19 -10.93
N LEU A 327 7.97 15.31 -11.62
CA LEU A 327 6.86 16.10 -12.15
C LEU A 327 6.50 15.58 -13.54
N SER A 328 5.24 15.74 -13.94
CA SER A 328 4.76 15.28 -15.23
C SER A 328 3.75 16.23 -15.85
N THR A 329 3.59 16.18 -17.16
CA THR A 329 2.41 16.76 -17.80
C THR A 329 1.17 15.92 -17.46
N ILE A 330 -0.01 16.54 -17.60
CA ILE A 330 -1.30 15.88 -17.38
C ILE A 330 -1.40 14.51 -18.07
N SER A 331 -2.05 13.56 -17.40
CA SER A 331 -2.28 12.22 -17.95
C SER A 331 -3.04 12.28 -19.28
N SER A 332 -2.59 11.48 -20.24
CA SER A 332 -3.17 11.42 -21.59
C SER A 332 -4.66 11.06 -21.63
N VAL A 333 -5.20 10.40 -20.60
CA VAL A 333 -6.63 10.06 -20.54
C VAL A 333 -7.53 11.24 -20.14
N LYS A 334 -6.96 12.32 -19.57
CA LYS A 334 -7.70 13.55 -19.22
C LYS A 334 -7.79 14.56 -20.37
N ARG A 335 -7.20 14.25 -21.53
CA ARG A 335 -7.17 15.13 -22.70
C ARG A 335 -7.45 14.36 -23.98
N PRO A 336 -8.00 15.02 -25.01
CA PRO A 336 -8.18 14.39 -26.33
C PRO A 336 -6.84 13.96 -26.96
N LEU A 337 -6.90 12.98 -27.87
CA LEU A 337 -5.73 12.37 -28.52
C LEU A 337 -4.82 13.34 -29.30
N HIS A 338 -5.35 14.48 -29.74
CA HIS A 338 -4.56 15.50 -30.45
C HIS A 338 -3.67 16.34 -29.51
N TYR A 339 -3.85 16.24 -28.19
CA TYR A 339 -2.92 16.84 -27.22
C TYR A 339 -1.66 15.98 -27.11
N THR A 340 -0.68 16.30 -27.95
CA THR A 340 0.68 15.73 -27.89
C THR A 340 1.39 16.16 -26.60
N LEU A 341 2.42 15.39 -26.19
CA LEU A 341 3.24 15.62 -24.98
C LEU A 341 2.50 15.48 -23.63
N THR A 342 1.30 14.91 -23.62
CA THR A 342 0.66 14.41 -22.40
C THR A 342 1.36 13.15 -21.90
N THR A 343 1.33 12.91 -20.58
CA THR A 343 1.98 11.72 -20.01
C THR A 343 1.11 10.49 -20.28
N LYS A 344 1.61 9.57 -21.11
CA LYS A 344 0.98 8.27 -21.32
C LYS A 344 1.44 7.30 -20.26
N TRP A 345 0.55 6.94 -19.33
CA TRP A 345 0.82 5.95 -18.29
C TRP A 345 0.52 4.54 -18.81
N LEU A 346 1.46 3.63 -18.56
CA LEU A 346 1.41 2.23 -18.90
C LEU A 346 1.35 1.41 -17.62
N TRP A 347 0.50 0.40 -17.61
CA TRP A 347 0.30 -0.49 -16.49
C TRP A 347 0.84 -1.87 -16.85
N TYR A 348 1.57 -2.49 -15.93
CA TYR A 348 2.23 -3.76 -16.12
C TYR A 348 1.87 -4.73 -14.98
N TYR A 349 1.89 -6.02 -15.29
CA TYR A 349 1.88 -7.08 -14.28
C TYR A 349 3.09 -7.99 -14.43
N LYS A 350 3.63 -8.44 -13.30
CA LYS A 350 4.79 -9.34 -13.25
C LYS A 350 4.34 -10.79 -13.48
N GLN A 351 5.02 -11.49 -14.39
CA GLN A 351 4.80 -12.92 -14.65
C GLN A 351 5.69 -13.81 -13.77
N GLU A 352 5.45 -15.12 -13.81
CA GLU A 352 6.19 -16.13 -13.03
C GLU A 352 7.69 -16.14 -13.35
N GLN A 353 8.09 -15.82 -14.58
CA GLN A 353 9.49 -15.71 -15.00
C GLN A 353 10.12 -14.35 -14.67
N GLY A 354 9.44 -13.49 -13.91
CA GLY A 354 9.91 -12.16 -13.54
C GLY A 354 9.72 -11.08 -14.61
N LYS A 355 9.33 -11.44 -15.84
CA LYS A 355 9.04 -10.52 -16.95
C LYS A 355 7.79 -9.68 -16.68
N TRP A 356 7.86 -8.39 -16.98
CA TRP A 356 6.72 -7.48 -16.95
C TRP A 356 5.97 -7.51 -18.28
N VAL A 357 4.64 -7.56 -18.21
CA VAL A 357 3.78 -7.51 -19.39
C VAL A 357 2.75 -6.40 -19.23
N GLN A 358 2.60 -5.59 -20.27
CA GLN A 358 1.67 -4.48 -20.30
C GLN A 358 0.22 -4.96 -20.37
N TYR A 359 -0.69 -4.33 -19.63
CA TYR A 359 -2.13 -4.59 -19.76
C TYR A 359 -2.64 -4.15 -21.14
N GLY A 360 -3.36 -5.04 -21.80
CA GLY A 360 -3.87 -4.90 -23.18
C GLY A 360 -2.98 -5.56 -24.24
N GLU A 361 -1.70 -5.80 -23.94
CA GLU A 361 -0.76 -6.43 -24.88
C GLU A 361 -0.74 -7.96 -24.72
N PRO A 362 -0.43 -8.71 -25.80
CA PRO A 362 -0.33 -10.17 -25.73
C PRO A 362 0.86 -10.62 -24.88
N ASP A 363 0.65 -11.63 -24.04
CA ASP A 363 1.76 -12.30 -23.34
C ASP A 363 2.51 -13.32 -24.22
N ASP A 364 3.53 -13.98 -23.66
CA ASP A 364 4.32 -15.01 -24.38
C ASP A 364 3.47 -16.20 -24.87
N LYS A 365 2.23 -16.35 -24.37
CA LYS A 365 1.25 -17.35 -24.82
C LYS A 365 0.15 -16.73 -25.70
N ASN A 366 0.40 -15.53 -26.22
CA ASN A 366 -0.50 -14.72 -27.04
C ASN A 366 -1.86 -14.42 -26.38
N ARG A 367 -1.91 -14.31 -25.04
CA ARG A 367 -3.13 -13.97 -24.30
C ARG A 367 -3.11 -12.52 -23.87
N THR A 368 -4.20 -11.82 -24.09
CA THR A 368 -4.41 -10.43 -23.68
C THR A 368 -5.31 -10.34 -22.45
N THR A 369 -5.29 -9.18 -21.79
CA THR A 369 -6.23 -8.84 -20.73
C THR A 369 -7.44 -8.10 -21.31
N SER A 370 -8.62 -8.26 -20.69
CA SER A 370 -9.86 -7.57 -21.09
C SER A 370 -9.80 -6.05 -20.88
N VAL A 371 -8.88 -5.59 -20.02
CA VAL A 371 -8.62 -4.18 -19.75
C VAL A 371 -7.25 -3.81 -20.29
N THR A 372 -7.15 -2.60 -20.82
CA THR A 372 -5.92 -2.00 -21.31
C THR A 372 -5.28 -1.11 -20.24
N SER A 373 -4.03 -0.69 -20.47
CA SER A 373 -3.39 0.34 -19.65
C SER A 373 -4.19 1.66 -19.61
N LYS A 374 -4.92 1.97 -20.70
CA LYS A 374 -5.77 3.16 -20.76
C LYS A 374 -6.95 3.05 -19.78
N ASP A 375 -7.65 1.91 -19.80
CA ASP A 375 -8.82 1.67 -18.93
C ASP A 375 -8.42 1.66 -17.45
N LEU A 376 -7.25 1.08 -17.13
CA LEU A 376 -6.70 1.09 -15.77
C LEU A 376 -6.31 2.49 -15.30
N GLU A 377 -5.72 3.31 -16.18
CA GLU A 377 -5.38 4.70 -15.85
C GLU A 377 -6.64 5.56 -15.63
N GLU A 378 -7.69 5.39 -16.45
CA GLU A 378 -8.97 6.05 -16.25
C GLU A 378 -9.62 5.66 -14.92
N ALA A 379 -9.60 4.36 -14.58
CA ALA A 379 -10.11 3.86 -13.31
C ALA A 379 -9.31 4.42 -12.11
N TYR A 380 -7.98 4.42 -12.22
CA TYR A 380 -7.09 4.95 -11.18
C TYR A 380 -7.32 6.43 -10.92
N LEU A 381 -7.41 7.26 -11.97
CA LEU A 381 -7.65 8.70 -11.83
C LEU A 381 -9.08 9.04 -11.41
N SER A 382 -10.02 8.10 -11.56
CA SER A 382 -11.40 8.22 -11.07
C SER A 382 -11.54 7.75 -9.62
N ASN A 383 -10.42 7.57 -8.90
CA ASN A 383 -10.36 7.07 -7.51
C ASN A 383 -11.06 5.73 -7.29
N LYS A 384 -11.17 4.88 -8.32
CA LYS A 384 -11.57 3.48 -8.10
C LYS A 384 -10.49 2.79 -7.30
N THR A 385 -10.89 1.86 -6.45
CA THR A 385 -9.98 1.13 -5.57
C THR A 385 -9.56 -0.22 -6.14
N GLU A 386 -10.47 -0.83 -6.90
CA GLU A 386 -10.24 -2.10 -7.58
C GLU A 386 -10.88 -2.15 -8.97
N VAL A 387 -10.34 -3.03 -9.82
CA VAL A 387 -10.83 -3.33 -11.16
C VAL A 387 -10.83 -4.83 -11.36
N VAL A 388 -11.96 -5.38 -11.79
CA VAL A 388 -12.07 -6.77 -12.21
C VAL A 388 -11.67 -6.88 -13.67
N LEU A 389 -10.81 -7.85 -14.01
CA LEU A 389 -10.32 -8.08 -15.35
C LEU A 389 -10.21 -9.57 -15.66
N VAL A 390 -10.34 -9.91 -16.94
CA VAL A 390 -10.25 -11.28 -17.44
C VAL A 390 -8.98 -11.44 -18.26
N LYS A 391 -8.25 -12.53 -18.05
CA LYS A 391 -7.10 -12.94 -18.86
C LYS A 391 -7.25 -14.40 -19.26
N GLY A 392 -7.54 -14.66 -20.54
CA GLY A 392 -7.98 -15.98 -21.00
C GLY A 392 -9.31 -16.38 -20.36
N HIS A 393 -9.36 -17.54 -19.70
CA HIS A 393 -10.55 -18.01 -18.97
C HIS A 393 -10.51 -17.72 -17.46
N ARG A 394 -9.61 -16.84 -17.01
CA ARG A 394 -9.40 -16.55 -15.59
C ARG A 394 -9.74 -15.09 -15.28
N GLU A 395 -10.57 -14.90 -14.26
CA GLU A 395 -10.91 -13.60 -13.70
C GLU A 395 -9.92 -13.21 -12.59
N TYR A 396 -9.57 -11.93 -12.52
CA TYR A 396 -8.70 -11.37 -11.51
C TYR A 396 -9.23 -10.03 -11.03
N THR A 397 -8.92 -9.70 -9.78
CA THR A 397 -9.16 -8.38 -9.19
C THR A 397 -7.81 -7.68 -9.02
N LEU A 398 -7.64 -6.52 -9.66
CA LEU A 398 -6.53 -5.61 -9.46
C LEU A 398 -6.92 -4.59 -8.39
N THR A 399 -6.07 -4.41 -7.38
CA THR A 399 -6.26 -3.42 -6.32
C THR A 399 -5.17 -2.36 -6.44
N PHE A 400 -5.55 -1.08 -6.55
CA PHE A 400 -4.59 0.02 -6.75
C PHE A 400 -3.83 0.38 -5.49
N THR A 401 -4.40 0.14 -4.31
CA THR A 401 -3.79 0.52 -3.03
C THR A 401 -2.61 -0.34 -2.63
N ASP A 402 -2.62 -1.62 -2.99
CA ASP A 402 -1.51 -2.53 -2.71
C ASP A 402 -0.63 -2.82 -3.93
N MET A 403 -1.08 -2.42 -5.13
CA MET A 403 -0.41 -2.66 -6.40
C MET A 403 -0.24 -4.16 -6.71
N TYR A 404 -1.30 -4.95 -6.52
CA TYR A 404 -1.36 -6.34 -6.90
C TYR A 404 -2.65 -6.71 -7.65
N GLN A 405 -2.51 -7.70 -8.54
CA GLN A 405 -3.60 -8.42 -9.18
C GLN A 405 -3.74 -9.80 -8.53
N ARG A 406 -4.96 -10.19 -8.14
CA ARG A 406 -5.28 -11.45 -7.46
C ARG A 406 -6.33 -12.24 -8.20
N ASN A 407 -6.22 -13.56 -8.18
CA ASN A 407 -7.29 -14.46 -8.59
C ASN A 407 -7.84 -15.17 -7.35
N ASN A 408 -9.09 -14.90 -6.99
CA ASN A 408 -9.68 -15.46 -5.78
C ASN A 408 -9.93 -16.98 -5.87
N LYS A 409 -10.12 -17.53 -7.08
CA LYS A 409 -10.32 -18.97 -7.30
C LYS A 409 -9.01 -19.76 -7.20
N ASN A 410 -7.93 -19.18 -7.73
CA ASN A 410 -6.66 -19.87 -7.87
C ASN A 410 -5.57 -19.36 -6.90
N ASN A 411 -5.88 -18.38 -6.04
CA ASN A 411 -4.91 -17.71 -5.15
C ASN A 411 -3.62 -17.27 -5.85
N THR A 412 -3.70 -16.91 -7.14
CA THR A 412 -2.53 -16.38 -7.85
C THR A 412 -2.46 -14.88 -7.61
N LYS A 413 -1.31 -14.40 -7.14
CA LYS A 413 -1.04 -12.99 -6.87
C LYS A 413 0.12 -12.52 -7.74
N ARG A 414 -0.06 -11.39 -8.43
CA ARG A 414 0.93 -10.81 -9.36
C ARG A 414 1.14 -9.35 -9.03
N LYS A 415 2.40 -8.93 -8.93
CA LYS A 415 2.75 -7.53 -8.69
C LYS A 415 2.32 -6.69 -9.89
N VAL A 416 1.78 -5.51 -9.63
CA VAL A 416 1.38 -4.52 -10.61
C VAL A 416 2.32 -3.32 -10.50
N LEU A 417 2.62 -2.70 -11.64
CA LEU A 417 3.47 -1.52 -11.70
C LEU A 417 2.92 -0.53 -12.72
N ARG A 418 2.98 0.76 -12.36
CA ARG A 418 2.58 1.87 -13.21
C ARG A 418 3.83 2.66 -13.60
N ARG A 419 4.11 2.81 -14.90
CA ARG A 419 5.24 3.56 -15.46
C ARG A 419 4.82 4.44 -16.64
N PRO A 420 5.41 5.62 -16.83
CA PRO A 420 5.15 6.45 -18.01
C PRO A 420 5.85 5.86 -19.25
N ARG A 421 5.34 6.15 -20.45
CA ARG A 421 6.08 5.93 -21.69
C ARG A 421 7.19 6.98 -21.81
N TYR A 422 8.41 6.53 -22.09
CA TYR A 422 9.54 7.43 -22.33
C TYR A 422 9.29 8.32 -23.56
N VAL A 423 9.68 9.59 -23.45
CA VAL A 423 9.66 10.57 -24.54
C VAL A 423 11.02 11.25 -24.57
N SER A 424 11.82 10.95 -25.59
CA SER A 424 13.16 11.53 -25.69
C SER A 424 13.12 13.03 -26.02
N PRO A 425 14.16 13.82 -25.70
CA PRO A 425 14.24 15.22 -26.11
C PRO A 425 14.06 15.43 -27.62
N THR A 426 14.54 14.49 -28.44
CA THR A 426 14.36 14.49 -29.90
C THR A 426 12.89 14.32 -30.28
N GLU A 427 12.17 13.42 -29.62
CA GLU A 427 10.73 13.24 -29.82
C GLU A 427 9.95 14.49 -29.39
N VAL A 428 10.34 15.12 -28.27
CA VAL A 428 9.71 16.38 -27.82
C VAL A 428 9.86 17.47 -28.89
N ARG A 429 11.06 17.67 -29.44
CA ARG A 429 11.31 18.65 -30.51
C ARG A 429 10.43 18.38 -31.73
N ARG A 430 10.32 17.12 -32.15
CA ARG A 430 9.48 16.71 -33.29
C ARG A 430 7.99 16.98 -33.05
N LEU A 431 7.47 16.65 -31.86
CA LEU A 431 6.07 16.84 -31.52
C LEU A 431 5.70 18.32 -31.34
N ARG A 432 6.68 19.17 -30.98
CA ARG A 432 6.54 20.62 -30.98
C ARG A 432 6.45 21.22 -32.39
N SER A 433 7.08 20.61 -33.39
CA SER A 433 7.08 21.14 -34.77
C SER A 433 5.80 20.85 -35.56
N ILE A 434 4.91 20.01 -35.00
CA ILE A 434 3.64 19.60 -35.63
C ILE A 434 2.51 20.60 -35.32
N HIS A 435 2.79 21.61 -34.49
CA HIS A 435 1.88 22.69 -34.10
C HIS A 435 2.62 24.02 -34.19
#